data_AF-A0A1Q6RPW9-F1
#
_entry.id   AF-A0A1Q6RPW9-F1
#
_cell.length_a   1.000
_cell.length_b   1.000
_cell.length_c   1.000
_cell.angle_alpha   90.00
_cell.angle_beta   90.00
_cell.angle_gamma   90.00
#
_symmetry.space_group_name_H-M   'P 1'
#
loop_
_entity.id
_entity.type
_entity.pdbx_description
1 polymer ?
#
loop_
_entity_poly.entity_id
_entity_poly.type
_entity_poly.pdbx_seq_one_letter_code
_entity_poly.pdbx_strand_id
1 'polypeptide(L)'
;MNNTVNNTQIKKTGGLIWFFLYLTFCFAGWYGARGTAAALTESYLIKLAGNRWAIDAVAFFASGLLPVAIYYMAVGFFRAALKNTPNLCLDEMVRYLPYFCMVANLCIGGVSVIFYFYPLASVWGGIISPVFFRTIFFGAYLWFICKRYVKEYNYATFVMYFGKLYVNIAIVVLAINFLMAVIR
;
A
#
# COMPACT_ATOMS: atom_id res chain seq x y z
N MET A 1 1.96 -6.10 37.85
CA MET A 1 0.68 -5.84 37.14
C MET A 1 0.77 -4.91 35.91
N ASN A 2 1.95 -4.39 35.50
CA ASN A 2 2.07 -3.45 34.37
C ASN A 2 2.24 -4.06 32.97
N ASN A 3 2.62 -5.34 32.84
CA ASN A 3 2.91 -5.94 31.53
C ASN A 3 1.66 -6.38 30.75
N THR A 4 0.55 -6.66 31.44
CA THR A 4 -0.71 -7.12 30.82
C THR A 4 -1.53 -5.98 30.22
N VAL A 5 -1.51 -4.78 30.82
CA VAL A 5 -2.22 -3.59 30.32
C VAL A 5 -1.56 -3.03 29.05
N ASN A 6 -0.23 -3.01 28.99
CA ASN A 6 0.50 -2.60 27.78
C ASN A 6 0.24 -3.55 26.61
N ASN A 7 0.19 -4.87 26.84
CA ASN A 7 -0.08 -5.85 25.79
C ASN A 7 -1.51 -5.77 25.24
N THR A 8 -2.50 -5.39 26.07
CA THR A 8 -3.89 -5.23 25.61
C THR A 8 -4.11 -3.92 24.85
N GLN A 9 -3.47 -2.83 25.26
CA GLN A 9 -3.47 -1.55 24.52
C GLN A 9 -2.78 -1.70 23.15
N ILE A 10 -1.63 -2.37 23.08
CA ILE A 10 -0.91 -2.63 21.83
C ILE A 10 -1.72 -3.54 20.89
N LYS A 11 -2.41 -4.58 21.40
CA LYS A 11 -3.30 -5.44 20.60
C LYS A 11 -4.54 -4.70 20.07
N LYS A 12 -5.19 -3.85 20.88
CA LYS A 12 -6.39 -3.09 20.45
C LYS A 12 -6.06 -2.02 19.39
N THR A 13 -4.91 -1.39 19.49
CA THR A 13 -4.48 -0.34 18.55
C THR A 13 -3.99 -0.93 17.23
N GLY A 14 -3.41 -2.13 17.26
CA GLY A 14 -2.92 -2.82 16.06
C GLY A 14 -4.02 -3.05 15.02
N GLY A 15 -5.18 -3.58 15.43
CA GLY A 15 -6.30 -3.82 14.52
C GLY A 15 -6.84 -2.55 13.83
N LEU A 16 -6.87 -1.44 14.56
CA LEU A 16 -7.33 -0.15 14.03
C LEU A 16 -6.38 0.39 12.95
N ILE A 17 -5.07 0.29 13.19
CA ILE A 17 -4.04 0.70 12.21
C ILE A 17 -4.18 -0.13 10.93
N TRP A 18 -4.40 -1.43 11.04
CA TRP A 18 -4.59 -2.31 9.88
C TRP A 18 -5.86 -1.98 9.09
N PHE A 19 -6.95 -1.67 9.79
CA PHE A 19 -8.19 -1.23 9.17
C PHE A 19 -8.01 0.09 8.41
N PHE A 20 -7.35 1.09 9.02
CA PHE A 20 -7.04 2.35 8.34
C PHE A 20 -6.10 2.14 7.15
N LEU A 21 -5.12 1.24 7.29
CA LEU A 21 -4.20 0.92 6.18
C LEU A 21 -5.00 0.38 5.00
N TYR A 22 -5.91 -0.56 5.24
CA TYR A 22 -6.82 -1.08 4.22
C TYR A 22 -7.65 0.02 3.56
N LEU A 23 -8.27 0.91 4.34
CA LEU A 23 -9.02 2.04 3.79
C LEU A 23 -8.17 2.95 2.91
N THR A 24 -6.90 3.21 3.27
CA THR A 24 -6.01 4.00 2.41
C THR A 24 -5.68 3.28 1.10
N PHE A 25 -5.50 1.95 1.12
CA PHE A 25 -5.32 1.17 -0.11
C PHE A 25 -6.57 1.18 -0.99
N CYS A 26 -7.76 1.05 -0.40
CA CYS A 26 -9.03 1.22 -1.10
C CYS A 26 -9.12 2.59 -1.77
N PHE A 27 -8.78 3.65 -1.04
CA PHE A 27 -8.83 5.02 -1.57
C PHE A 27 -7.83 5.24 -2.71
N ALA A 28 -6.61 4.72 -2.59
CA ALA A 28 -5.59 4.83 -3.63
C ALA A 28 -5.98 4.06 -4.92
N GLY A 29 -6.57 2.88 -4.78
CA GLY A 29 -6.90 1.98 -5.89
C GLY A 29 -8.28 2.21 -6.52
N TRP A 30 -9.16 2.96 -5.86
CA TRP A 30 -10.56 3.14 -6.25
C TRP A 30 -10.73 3.55 -7.71
N TYR A 31 -10.09 4.64 -8.14
CA TYR A 31 -10.25 5.15 -9.50
C TYR A 31 -9.82 4.13 -10.57
N GLY A 32 -8.75 3.38 -10.30
CA GLY A 32 -8.28 2.28 -11.15
C GLY A 32 -9.33 1.19 -11.32
N ALA A 33 -9.87 0.72 -10.20
CA ALA A 33 -10.77 -0.43 -10.12
C ALA A 33 -12.20 -0.18 -10.64
N ARG A 34 -12.61 1.08 -10.84
CA ARG A 34 -13.97 1.40 -11.32
C ARG A 34 -14.30 0.81 -12.68
N GLY A 35 -13.36 0.82 -13.63
CA GLY A 35 -13.56 0.24 -14.96
C GLY A 35 -13.75 -1.28 -14.89
N THR A 36 -12.89 -1.95 -14.13
CA THR A 36 -12.99 -3.40 -13.90
C THR A 36 -14.27 -3.78 -13.13
N ALA A 37 -14.65 -2.99 -12.13
CA ALA A 37 -15.89 -3.20 -11.39
C ALA A 37 -17.12 -3.04 -12.29
N ALA A 38 -17.14 -2.03 -13.17
CA ALA A 38 -18.21 -1.84 -14.15
C ALA A 38 -18.33 -3.04 -15.10
N ALA A 39 -17.21 -3.49 -15.69
CA ALA A 39 -17.16 -4.65 -16.58
C ALA A 39 -17.60 -5.96 -15.90
N LEU A 40 -17.24 -6.17 -14.63
CA LEU A 40 -17.66 -7.33 -13.85
C LEU A 40 -19.15 -7.29 -13.47
N THR A 41 -19.68 -6.10 -13.18
CA THR A 41 -21.13 -5.92 -12.92
C THR A 41 -21.99 -6.09 -14.17
N GLU A 42 -21.46 -5.81 -15.36
CA GLU A 42 -22.15 -6.09 -16.63
C GLU A 42 -22.12 -7.57 -17.01
N SER A 43 -21.04 -8.27 -16.68
CA SER A 43 -20.77 -9.62 -17.21
C SER A 43 -21.24 -10.79 -16.35
N TYR A 44 -21.16 -10.74 -15.00
CA TYR A 44 -21.27 -12.00 -14.24
C TYR A 44 -22.18 -12.09 -13.02
N LEU A 45 -22.45 -11.06 -12.21
CA LEU A 45 -22.99 -11.38 -10.86
C LEU A 45 -24.03 -10.46 -10.24
N ILE A 46 -24.26 -9.23 -10.70
CA ILE A 46 -25.28 -8.38 -10.09
C ILE A 46 -25.86 -7.45 -11.16
N LYS A 47 -27.19 -7.47 -11.38
CA LYS A 47 -27.92 -6.41 -12.11
C LYS A 47 -27.91 -5.10 -11.31
N LEU A 48 -26.71 -4.63 -10.99
CA LEU A 48 -26.38 -3.36 -10.37
C LEU A 48 -26.12 -2.28 -11.44
N ALA A 49 -26.22 -2.65 -12.71
CA ALA A 49 -25.95 -1.84 -13.90
C ALA A 49 -26.69 -0.49 -13.97
N GLY A 50 -27.63 -0.20 -13.07
CA GLY A 50 -28.29 1.11 -12.95
C GLY A 50 -27.79 2.00 -11.81
N ASN A 51 -27.12 1.47 -10.79
CA ASN A 51 -26.73 2.25 -9.60
C ASN A 51 -25.22 2.48 -9.54
N ARG A 52 -24.80 3.59 -10.14
CA ARG A 52 -23.40 4.05 -10.19
C ARG A 52 -22.72 4.10 -8.82
N TRP A 53 -23.46 4.44 -7.77
CA TRP A 53 -22.94 4.52 -6.39
C TRP A 53 -22.52 3.16 -5.84
N ALA A 54 -23.25 2.11 -6.19
CA ALA A 54 -22.96 0.77 -5.72
C ALA A 54 -21.80 0.14 -6.50
N ILE A 55 -21.62 0.46 -7.79
CA ILE A 55 -20.40 0.10 -8.55
C ILE A 55 -19.18 0.77 -7.93
N ASP A 56 -19.29 2.06 -7.57
CA ASP A 56 -18.19 2.80 -6.94
C ASP A 56 -17.83 2.27 -5.54
N ALA A 57 -18.83 1.84 -4.75
CA ALA A 57 -18.61 1.21 -3.46
C ALA A 57 -17.91 -0.15 -3.59
N VAL A 58 -18.35 -1.00 -4.53
CA VAL A 58 -17.69 -2.29 -4.81
C VAL A 58 -16.25 -2.06 -5.28
N ALA A 59 -16.04 -1.12 -6.21
CA ALA A 59 -14.70 -0.76 -6.69
C ALA A 59 -13.79 -0.30 -5.54
N PHE A 60 -14.31 0.51 -4.61
CA PHE A 60 -13.54 1.01 -3.47
C PHE A 60 -13.06 -0.14 -2.58
N PHE A 61 -13.97 -0.97 -2.09
CA PHE A 61 -13.60 -2.07 -1.18
C PHE A 61 -12.76 -3.15 -1.89
N ALA A 62 -13.12 -3.53 -3.12
CA ALA A 62 -12.37 -4.55 -3.86
C ALA A 62 -10.93 -4.11 -4.19
N SER A 63 -10.72 -2.82 -4.50
CA SER A 63 -9.41 -2.30 -4.87
C SER A 63 -8.35 -2.42 -3.77
N GLY A 64 -8.76 -2.48 -2.49
CA GLY A 64 -7.85 -2.58 -1.36
C GLY A 64 -7.40 -3.99 -1.02
N LEU A 65 -8.14 -5.03 -1.43
CA LEU A 65 -7.90 -6.42 -0.99
C LEU A 65 -6.54 -6.95 -1.45
N LEU A 66 -6.28 -6.91 -2.76
CA LEU A 66 -5.04 -7.44 -3.33
C LEU A 66 -3.80 -6.63 -2.88
N PRO A 67 -3.80 -5.29 -2.90
CA PRO A 67 -2.66 -4.51 -2.40
C PRO A 67 -2.35 -4.76 -0.93
N VAL A 68 -3.37 -4.92 -0.08
CA VAL A 68 -3.16 -5.24 1.34
C VAL A 68 -2.57 -6.64 1.52
N ALA A 69 -3.04 -7.63 0.76
CA ALA A 69 -2.46 -8.98 0.78
C ALA A 69 -0.99 -8.95 0.37
N ILE A 70 -0.65 -8.24 -0.70
CA ILE A 70 0.74 -8.06 -1.17
C ILE A 70 1.58 -7.34 -0.09
N TYR A 71 1.03 -6.31 0.55
CA TYR A 71 1.71 -5.63 1.66
C TYR A 71 2.03 -6.59 2.81
N TYR A 72 1.07 -7.42 3.24
CA TYR A 72 1.31 -8.40 4.31
C TYR A 72 2.38 -9.42 3.92
N MET A 73 2.34 -9.92 2.69
CA MET A 73 3.37 -10.85 2.19
C MET A 73 4.74 -10.16 2.19
N ALA A 74 4.84 -8.94 1.69
CA ALA A 74 6.08 -8.15 1.68
C ALA A 74 6.66 -7.95 3.08
N VAL A 75 5.83 -7.58 4.05
CA VAL A 75 6.25 -7.42 5.45
C VAL A 75 6.67 -8.76 6.05
N GLY A 76 5.98 -9.85 5.71
CA GLY A 76 6.34 -11.21 6.12
C GLY A 76 7.72 -11.63 5.60
N PHE A 77 7.96 -11.46 4.29
CA PHE A 77 9.26 -11.71 3.66
C PHE A 77 10.36 -10.85 4.26
N PHE A 78 10.08 -9.57 4.51
CA PHE A 78 11.04 -8.67 5.14
C PHE A 78 11.44 -9.12 6.55
N ARG A 79 10.45 -9.50 7.38
CA ARG A 79 10.71 -10.03 8.71
C ARG A 79 11.54 -11.31 8.64
N ALA A 80 11.23 -12.22 7.72
CA ALA A 80 11.98 -13.46 7.55
C ALA A 80 13.42 -13.20 7.12
N ALA A 81 13.64 -12.29 6.16
CA ALA A 81 14.96 -11.97 5.62
C ALA A 81 15.89 -11.32 6.65
N LEU A 82 15.36 -10.46 7.53
CA LEU A 82 16.16 -9.73 8.52
C LEU A 82 16.17 -10.34 9.92
N LYS A 83 15.43 -11.44 10.15
CA LYS A 83 15.35 -12.09 11.47
C LYS A 83 16.72 -12.47 12.04
N ASN A 84 17.64 -12.86 11.16
CA ASN A 84 18.97 -13.34 11.55
C ASN A 84 20.04 -12.25 11.54
N THR A 85 19.67 -10.99 11.27
CA THR A 85 20.64 -9.89 11.17
C THR A 85 20.82 -9.25 12.55
N PRO A 86 22.01 -9.38 13.18
CA PRO A 86 22.24 -8.88 14.53
C PRO A 86 22.22 -7.34 14.57
N ASN A 87 21.72 -6.77 15.67
CA ASN A 87 21.60 -5.32 15.94
C ASN A 87 20.55 -4.54 15.12
N LEU A 88 19.45 -5.16 14.71
CA LEU A 88 18.32 -4.48 14.06
C LEU A 88 17.08 -4.44 14.94
N CYS A 89 16.50 -3.25 15.12
CA CYS A 89 15.22 -3.07 15.80
C CYS A 89 14.03 -3.41 14.88
N LEU A 90 13.90 -4.69 14.50
CA LEU A 90 12.93 -5.18 13.51
C LEU A 90 11.47 -4.85 13.89
N ASP A 91 11.12 -4.92 15.17
CA ASP A 91 9.76 -4.64 15.64
C ASP A 91 9.37 -3.17 15.44
N GLU A 92 10.30 -2.24 15.68
CA GLU A 92 10.05 -0.82 15.44
C GLU A 92 9.95 -0.52 13.94
N MET A 93 10.79 -1.14 13.12
CA MET A 93 10.72 -1.01 11.66
C MET A 93 9.36 -1.39 11.11
N VAL A 94 8.83 -2.55 11.52
CA VAL A 94 7.52 -3.01 11.06
C VAL A 94 6.38 -2.20 11.67
N ARG A 95 6.56 -1.64 12.86
CA ARG A 95 5.57 -0.76 13.48
C ARG A 95 5.38 0.55 12.71
N TYR A 96 6.46 1.15 12.20
CA TYR A 96 6.37 2.46 11.53
C TYR A 96 6.01 2.37 10.04
N LEU A 97 6.28 1.24 9.39
CA LEU A 97 6.05 1.06 7.95
C LEU A 97 4.59 1.35 7.50
N PRO A 98 3.53 0.91 8.23
CA PRO A 98 2.15 1.21 7.86
C PRO A 98 1.86 2.70 7.73
N TYR A 99 2.44 3.55 8.58
CA TYR A 99 2.16 4.99 8.57
C TYR A 99 2.70 5.66 7.30
N PHE A 100 3.90 5.31 6.87
CA PHE A 100 4.46 5.85 5.61
C PHE A 100 3.66 5.36 4.41
N CYS A 101 3.21 4.10 4.42
CA CYS A 101 2.33 3.57 3.37
C CYS A 101 0.96 4.25 3.35
N MET A 102 0.35 4.54 4.51
CA MET A 102 -0.91 5.27 4.60
C MET A 102 -0.79 6.66 3.97
N VAL A 103 0.26 7.42 4.32
CA VAL A 103 0.46 8.78 3.78
C VAL A 103 0.68 8.72 2.26
N ALA A 104 1.49 7.78 1.78
CA ALA A 104 1.67 7.57 0.34
C ALA A 104 0.34 7.27 -0.37
N ASN A 105 -0.46 6.38 0.19
CA ASN A 105 -1.76 6.00 -0.37
C ASN A 105 -2.77 7.16 -0.33
N LEU A 106 -2.74 8.02 0.70
CA LEU A 106 -3.57 9.23 0.76
C LEU A 106 -3.21 10.21 -0.36
N CYS A 107 -1.92 10.43 -0.62
CA CYS A 107 -1.48 11.27 -1.74
C CYS A 107 -1.93 10.69 -3.09
N ILE A 108 -1.79 9.37 -3.27
CA ILE A 108 -2.23 8.69 -4.50
C ILE A 108 -3.73 8.80 -4.69
N GLY A 109 -4.52 8.52 -3.65
CA GLY A 109 -5.96 8.64 -3.71
C GLY A 109 -6.42 10.09 -3.95
N GLY A 110 -5.73 11.08 -3.37
CA GLY A 110 -5.98 12.50 -3.65
C GLY A 110 -5.77 12.84 -5.13
N VAL A 111 -4.70 12.34 -5.73
CA VAL A 111 -4.45 12.52 -7.17
C VAL A 111 -5.46 11.75 -8.03
N SER A 112 -5.88 10.56 -7.61
CA SER A 112 -6.97 9.81 -8.25
C SER A 112 -8.30 10.56 -8.24
N VAL A 113 -8.60 11.32 -7.19
CA VAL A 113 -9.79 12.21 -7.15
C VAL A 113 -9.66 13.35 -8.16
N ILE A 114 -8.48 13.95 -8.31
CA ILE A 114 -8.25 15.00 -9.32
C ILE A 114 -8.50 14.44 -10.73
N PHE A 115 -7.99 13.23 -11.04
CA PHE A 115 -8.24 12.59 -12.35
C PHE A 115 -9.70 12.20 -12.58
N TYR A 116 -10.48 12.00 -11.52
CA TYR A 116 -11.91 11.79 -11.65
C TYR A 116 -12.62 13.03 -12.19
N PHE A 117 -12.19 14.24 -11.79
CA PHE A 117 -12.75 15.50 -12.29
C PHE A 117 -12.09 15.98 -13.60
N TYR A 118 -10.82 15.59 -13.85
CA TYR A 118 -10.03 16.01 -15.01
C TYR A 118 -9.42 14.81 -15.76
N PRO A 119 -10.21 14.09 -16.60
CA PRO A 119 -9.82 12.80 -17.18
C PRO A 119 -8.73 12.86 -18.25
N LEU A 120 -8.47 14.03 -18.87
CA LEU A 120 -7.45 14.18 -19.93
C LEU A 120 -6.00 14.00 -19.41
N ALA A 121 -5.76 14.16 -18.11
CA ALA A 121 -4.46 13.91 -17.47
C ALA A 121 -4.29 12.45 -16.96
N SER A 122 -5.33 11.61 -17.09
CA SER A 122 -5.52 10.43 -16.24
C SER A 122 -4.68 9.20 -16.58
N VAL A 123 -4.31 8.98 -17.85
CA VAL A 123 -3.66 7.73 -18.28
C VAL A 123 -2.24 7.63 -17.72
N TRP A 124 -1.40 8.63 -18.00
CA TRP A 124 -0.03 8.68 -17.48
C TRP A 124 0.01 9.02 -15.99
N GLY A 125 -0.88 9.91 -15.56
CA GLY A 125 -0.99 10.29 -14.16
C GLY A 125 -1.35 9.13 -13.23
N GLY A 126 -2.23 8.22 -13.66
CA GLY A 126 -2.62 7.03 -12.90
C GLY A 126 -1.51 5.99 -12.75
N ILE A 127 -0.54 5.96 -13.66
CA ILE A 127 0.61 5.03 -13.61
C ILE A 127 1.80 5.66 -12.88
N ILE A 128 2.08 6.93 -13.14
CA ILE A 128 3.25 7.64 -12.60
C ILE A 128 3.03 8.02 -11.14
N SER A 129 1.83 8.52 -10.77
CA SER A 129 1.61 9.01 -9.40
C SER A 129 1.77 7.92 -8.33
N PRO A 130 1.31 6.66 -8.50
CA PRO A 130 1.56 5.62 -7.52
C PRO A 130 3.03 5.27 -7.36
N VAL A 131 3.78 5.21 -8.47
CA VAL A 131 5.22 4.93 -8.43
C VAL A 131 5.97 6.07 -7.75
N PHE A 132 5.67 7.31 -8.12
CA PHE A 132 6.32 8.50 -7.58
C PHE A 132 6.12 8.64 -6.06
N PHE A 133 4.86 8.65 -5.60
CA PHE A 133 4.57 8.82 -4.17
C PHE A 133 5.10 7.64 -3.36
N ARG A 134 4.92 6.40 -3.81
CA ARG A 134 5.47 5.24 -3.09
C ARG A 134 6.99 5.32 -2.98
N THR A 135 7.68 5.78 -4.02
CA THR A 135 9.16 5.86 -4.00
C THR A 135 9.64 6.95 -3.05
N ILE A 136 9.00 8.12 -3.05
CA ILE A 136 9.35 9.21 -2.13
C ILE A 136 9.12 8.80 -0.67
N PHE A 137 7.93 8.28 -0.35
CA PHE A 137 7.62 7.90 1.03
C PHE A 137 8.40 6.67 1.49
N PHE A 138 8.75 5.78 0.58
CA PHE A 138 9.65 4.67 0.86
C PHE A 138 11.08 5.16 1.15
N GLY A 139 11.59 6.11 0.37
CA GLY A 139 12.88 6.77 0.63
C GLY A 139 12.88 7.50 1.97
N ALA A 140 11.79 8.21 2.29
CA ALA A 140 11.62 8.87 3.58
C ALA A 140 11.56 7.88 4.75
N TYR A 141 10.90 6.73 4.57
CA TYR A 141 10.89 5.65 5.55
C TYR A 141 12.30 5.08 5.77
N LEU A 142 13.02 4.76 4.70
CA LEU A 142 14.40 4.27 4.76
C LEU A 142 15.30 5.26 5.51
N TRP A 143 15.20 6.54 5.18
CA TRP A 143 15.92 7.61 5.86
C TRP A 143 15.60 7.66 7.36
N PHE A 144 14.31 7.66 7.72
CA PHE A 144 13.85 7.69 9.11
C PHE A 144 14.39 6.52 9.92
N ILE A 145 14.33 5.32 9.34
CA ILE A 145 14.74 4.07 10.00
C ILE A 145 16.26 3.97 10.11
N CYS A 146 16.99 4.29 9.04
CA CYS A 146 18.45 4.31 9.07
C CYS A 146 18.95 5.28 10.13
N LYS A 147 18.41 6.50 10.18
CA LYS A 147 18.86 7.54 11.13
C LYS A 147 18.58 7.19 12.60
N ARG A 148 17.53 6.43 12.91
CA ARG A 148 17.10 6.18 14.29
C ARG A 148 17.39 4.78 14.82
N TYR A 149 17.42 3.76 13.96
CA TYR A 149 17.31 2.36 14.40
C TYR A 149 18.34 1.42 13.78
N VAL A 150 19.13 1.87 12.80
CA VAL A 150 20.20 1.07 12.20
C VAL A 150 21.53 1.70 12.58
N LYS A 151 22.53 0.87 12.88
CA LYS A 151 23.90 1.34 13.11
C LYS A 151 24.57 1.62 11.75
N GLU A 152 25.43 2.64 11.70
CA GLU A 152 26.00 3.17 10.44
C GLU A 152 26.69 2.11 9.58
N TYR A 153 27.39 1.16 10.21
CA TYR A 153 28.09 0.06 9.52
C TYR A 153 27.15 -0.95 8.84
N ASN A 154 25.86 -0.97 9.18
CA ASN A 154 24.86 -1.86 8.58
C ASN A 154 23.95 -1.16 7.55
N TYR A 155 24.16 0.14 7.28
CA TYR A 155 23.31 0.91 6.36
C TYR A 155 23.27 0.33 4.95
N ALA A 156 24.43 0.01 4.36
CA ALA A 156 24.51 -0.49 2.99
C ALA A 156 23.77 -1.83 2.83
N THR A 157 24.00 -2.75 3.77
CA THR A 157 23.34 -4.07 3.78
C THR A 157 21.82 -3.91 3.93
N PHE A 158 21.38 -3.09 4.88
CA PHE A 158 19.96 -2.85 5.12
C PHE A 158 19.27 -2.23 3.89
N VAL A 159 19.84 -1.18 3.32
CA VAL A 159 19.30 -0.50 2.14
C VAL A 159 19.29 -1.42 0.92
N MET A 160 20.30 -2.28 0.72
CA MET A 160 20.30 -3.23 -0.40
C MET A 160 19.19 -4.28 -0.29
N TYR A 161 19.01 -4.90 0.88
CA TYR A 161 17.94 -5.89 1.06
C TYR A 161 16.55 -5.25 0.92
N PHE A 162 16.36 -4.06 1.48
CA PHE A 162 15.08 -3.36 1.44
C PHE A 162 14.78 -2.77 0.06
N GLY A 163 15.79 -2.22 -0.62
CA GLY A 163 15.71 -1.71 -1.98
C GLY A 163 15.37 -2.82 -2.98
N LYS A 164 16.00 -4.00 -2.87
CA LYS A 164 15.67 -5.17 -3.71
C LYS A 164 14.22 -5.62 -3.51
N LEU A 165 13.75 -5.68 -2.27
CA LEU A 165 12.37 -6.04 -1.95
C LEU A 165 11.38 -5.03 -2.54
N TYR A 166 11.65 -3.73 -2.37
CA TYR A 166 10.82 -2.67 -2.92
C TYR A 166 10.77 -2.67 -4.43
N VAL A 167 11.91 -2.82 -5.11
CA VAL A 167 11.97 -2.90 -6.58
C VAL A 167 11.14 -4.08 -7.08
N ASN A 168 11.26 -5.26 -6.47
CA ASN A 168 10.46 -6.42 -6.87
C ASN A 168 8.96 -6.19 -6.67
N ILE A 169 8.55 -5.62 -5.54
CA ILE A 169 7.12 -5.33 -5.26
C ILE A 169 6.61 -4.22 -6.20
N ALA A 170 7.41 -3.17 -6.44
CA ALA A 170 7.07 -2.08 -7.33
C ALA A 170 6.91 -2.58 -8.78
N ILE A 171 7.78 -3.46 -9.25
CA ILE A 171 7.69 -4.10 -10.57
C ILE A 171 6.41 -4.95 -10.68
N VAL A 172 6.11 -5.78 -9.67
CA VAL A 172 4.89 -6.60 -9.67
C VAL A 172 3.64 -5.72 -9.69
N VAL A 173 3.59 -4.67 -8.87
CA VAL A 173 2.45 -3.75 -8.84
C VAL A 173 2.34 -2.96 -10.16
N LEU A 174 3.47 -2.53 -10.73
CA LEU A 174 3.48 -1.85 -12.03
C LEU A 174 2.93 -2.76 -13.12
N ALA A 175 3.35 -4.04 -13.16
CA ALA A 175 2.86 -5.02 -14.10
C ALA A 175 1.35 -5.27 -13.95
N ILE A 176 0.85 -5.40 -12.72
CA ILE A 176 -0.59 -5.55 -12.44
C ILE A 176 -1.36 -4.30 -12.88
N ASN A 177 -0.88 -3.10 -12.57
CA ASN A 177 -1.53 -1.86 -12.98
C ASN A 177 -1.52 -1.69 -14.51
N PHE A 178 -0.46 -2.12 -15.18
CA PHE A 178 -0.38 -2.10 -16.64
C PHE A 178 -1.40 -3.06 -17.26
N LEU A 179 -1.50 -4.29 -16.74
CA LEU A 179 -2.53 -5.26 -17.14
C LEU A 179 -3.94 -4.72 -16.92
N MET A 180 -4.21 -4.09 -15.78
CA MET A 180 -5.53 -3.49 -15.50
C MET A 180 -5.82 -2.25 -16.36
N ALA A 181 -4.80 -1.49 -16.73
CA ALA A 181 -4.95 -0.34 -17.65
C ALA A 181 -5.21 -0.78 -19.09
N VAL A 182 -4.72 -1.95 -19.53
CA VAL A 182 -5.04 -2.53 -20.84
C VAL A 182 -6.47 -3.06 -20.91
N ILE A 183 -7.07 -3.42 -19.77
CA ILE A 183 -8.45 -3.91 -19.65
C ILE A 183 -9.48 -2.74 -19.56
N ARG A 184 -9.01 -1.48 -19.46
CA ARG A 184 -9.88 -0.30 -19.42
C ARG A 184 -10.48 0.07 -20.77
#